data_AF-A0A2T7NJU1-F1
#
_entry.id   AF-A0A2T7NJU1-F1
#
_cell.length_a   1.000
_cell.length_b   1.000
_cell.length_c   1.000
_cell.angle_alpha   90.00
_cell.angle_beta   90.00
_cell.angle_gamma   90.00
#
_symmetry.space_group_name_H-M   'P 1'
#
loop_
_entity.id
_entity.type
_entity.pdbx_description
1 polymer ?
#
loop_
_entity_poly.entity_id
_entity_poly.type
_entity_poly.pdbx_seq_one_letter_code
_entity_poly.pdbx_strand_id
1 'polypeptide(L)'
;MEAETVSSDTGNETEIDDRLQALDNEDLYQFVEETIRSNKVLETETQMFEKFLHHVDPKERSGRFSSSSGVSGHFGRDDFPMGGQKRPKVHSLLSDRILRLTAEQKCDIAQREIEELRDDTEKLQEESEKVLDTYRAIMEEADMRLAETKKESYEFERDILKGSVNSRTSKVIAEKVLRYFDDRLKGRDSLIEKLRLKNATFKVQKKKLILQLKQKEEMGEVLHEVDFNQLKIENQQYLERIDERNQDLLRLKLMAGNTLQVLNSYKKKLNTATMESERLASEITARNDLLSKIDAETDFVEDERAKAEKINRSLRQQLNDYRVPSVMEYVQEKASLYELRKKVKSWERKVEIAEMALATYKKTWKIMLATESGIPPWLKLDLT
;
A
#
# COMPACT_ATOMS: atom_id res chain seq x y z
N MET A 1 -78.86 30.89 -8.11
CA MET A 1 -77.89 31.41 -7.13
C MET A 1 -77.80 30.36 -6.04
N GLU A 2 -76.71 29.63 -5.80
CA GLU A 2 -75.34 29.63 -6.30
C GLU A 2 -74.83 28.19 -6.30
N ALA A 3 -73.82 27.92 -7.13
CA ALA A 3 -73.17 26.64 -7.30
C ALA A 3 -72.25 26.28 -6.14
N GLU A 4 -72.21 25.01 -5.74
CA GLU A 4 -71.02 24.40 -5.16
C GLU A 4 -70.70 23.14 -5.97
N THR A 5 -69.91 23.35 -7.02
CA THR A 5 -69.29 22.31 -7.84
C THR A 5 -68.20 21.63 -7.02
N VAL A 6 -68.50 20.45 -6.49
CA VAL A 6 -67.46 19.48 -6.13
C VAL A 6 -66.95 18.90 -7.44
N SER A 7 -65.76 19.37 -7.85
CA SER A 7 -65.00 18.81 -8.95
C SER A 7 -64.66 17.35 -8.64
N SER A 8 -65.53 16.43 -9.05
CA SER A 8 -65.23 15.01 -9.12
C SER A 8 -64.24 14.80 -10.25
N ASP A 9 -63.15 14.12 -9.92
CA ASP A 9 -62.00 13.78 -10.75
C ASP A 9 -62.39 12.77 -11.87
N THR A 10 -63.32 13.15 -12.75
CA THR A 10 -63.85 12.31 -13.84
C THR A 10 -62.90 12.22 -15.03
N GLY A 11 -61.79 12.96 -15.03
CA GLY A 11 -60.82 12.96 -16.13
C GLY A 11 -60.03 11.65 -16.23
N ASN A 12 -59.74 11.01 -15.10
CA ASN A 12 -58.95 9.77 -15.06
C ASN A 12 -59.73 8.55 -15.57
N GLU A 13 -61.05 8.45 -15.31
CA GLU A 13 -61.85 7.29 -15.74
C GLU A 13 -62.09 7.30 -17.25
N THR A 14 -62.32 8.47 -17.86
CA THR A 14 -62.49 8.61 -19.32
C THR A 14 -61.21 8.35 -20.10
N GLU A 15 -60.03 8.76 -19.59
CA GLU A 15 -58.75 8.50 -20.26
C GLU A 15 -58.34 7.02 -20.25
N ILE A 16 -58.75 6.26 -19.23
CA ILE A 16 -58.49 4.82 -19.14
C ILE A 16 -59.39 4.05 -20.12
N ASP A 17 -60.65 4.46 -20.23
CA ASP A 17 -61.63 3.85 -21.13
C ASP A 17 -61.26 4.08 -22.61
N ASP A 18 -60.78 5.29 -22.94
CA ASP A 18 -60.26 5.62 -24.28
C ASP A 18 -58.98 4.85 -24.62
N ARG A 19 -58.12 4.56 -23.62
CA ARG A 19 -56.91 3.74 -23.79
C ARG A 19 -57.23 2.27 -24.02
N LEU A 20 -58.22 1.74 -23.31
CA LEU A 20 -58.69 0.35 -23.41
C LEU A 20 -59.36 0.07 -24.77
N GLN A 21 -60.04 1.06 -25.35
CA GLN A 21 -60.65 0.96 -26.68
C GLN A 21 -59.63 0.99 -27.84
N ALA A 22 -58.39 1.43 -27.60
CA ALA A 22 -57.34 1.55 -28.60
C ALA A 22 -56.36 0.36 -28.66
N LEU A 23 -56.49 -0.61 -27.75
CA LEU A 23 -55.64 -1.80 -27.64
C LEU A 23 -56.22 -2.96 -28.48
N ASP A 24 -55.35 -3.75 -29.11
CA ASP A 24 -55.77 -4.95 -29.84
C ASP A 24 -56.14 -6.07 -28.84
N ASN A 25 -56.91 -7.07 -29.26
CA ASN A 25 -57.39 -8.13 -28.34
C ASN A 25 -56.26 -8.83 -27.57
N GLU A 26 -55.10 -9.03 -28.21
CA GLU A 26 -53.91 -9.63 -27.59
C GLU A 26 -53.33 -8.74 -26.48
N ASP A 27 -53.29 -7.43 -26.71
CA ASP A 27 -52.79 -6.46 -25.73
C ASP A 27 -53.76 -6.33 -24.53
N LEU A 28 -55.07 -6.47 -24.78
CA LEU A 28 -56.09 -6.58 -23.73
C LEU A 28 -55.91 -7.85 -22.88
N TYR A 29 -55.59 -9.00 -23.50
CA TYR A 29 -55.29 -10.23 -22.75
C TYR A 29 -54.07 -10.06 -21.85
N GLN A 30 -52.98 -9.48 -22.38
CA GLN A 30 -51.77 -9.21 -21.59
C GLN A 30 -52.06 -8.24 -20.44
N PHE A 31 -52.84 -7.19 -20.68
CA PHE A 31 -53.22 -6.23 -19.65
C PHE A 31 -54.06 -6.86 -18.53
N VAL A 32 -54.98 -7.76 -18.88
CA VAL A 32 -55.77 -8.53 -17.90
C VAL A 32 -54.88 -9.47 -17.10
N GLU A 33 -53.97 -10.22 -17.73
CA GLU A 33 -53.01 -11.07 -17.02
C GLU A 33 -52.11 -10.27 -16.08
N GLU A 34 -51.60 -9.12 -16.52
CA GLU A 34 -50.78 -8.24 -15.69
C GLU A 34 -51.57 -7.69 -14.51
N THR A 35 -52.83 -7.30 -14.72
CA THR A 35 -53.73 -6.84 -13.66
C THR A 35 -54.03 -7.94 -12.65
N ILE A 36 -54.28 -9.18 -13.12
CA ILE A 36 -54.47 -10.34 -12.24
C ILE A 36 -53.21 -10.61 -11.42
N ARG A 37 -52.03 -10.58 -12.05
CA ARG A 37 -50.75 -10.77 -11.35
C ARG A 37 -50.53 -9.67 -10.31
N SER A 38 -50.80 -8.42 -10.65
CA SER A 38 -50.69 -7.28 -9.73
C SER A 38 -51.64 -7.41 -8.53
N ASN A 39 -52.90 -7.76 -8.79
CA ASN A 39 -53.88 -8.04 -7.74
C ASN A 39 -53.44 -9.20 -6.84
N LYS A 40 -52.80 -10.24 -7.40
CA LYS A 40 -52.28 -11.36 -6.61
C LYS A 40 -51.15 -10.92 -5.68
N VAL A 41 -50.25 -10.05 -6.14
CA VAL A 41 -49.19 -9.49 -5.30
C VAL A 41 -49.79 -8.67 -4.15
N LEU A 42 -50.76 -7.81 -4.44
CA LEU A 42 -51.46 -7.02 -3.41
C LEU A 42 -52.21 -7.90 -2.41
N GLU A 43 -52.83 -8.97 -2.88
CA GLU A 43 -53.50 -9.95 -2.02
C GLU A 43 -52.48 -10.63 -1.07
N THR A 44 -51.31 -11.03 -1.58
CA THR A 44 -50.26 -11.63 -0.75
C THR A 44 -49.66 -10.64 0.25
N GLU A 45 -49.46 -9.37 -0.16
CA GLU A 45 -49.02 -8.29 0.73
C GLU A 45 -50.04 -8.04 1.85
N THR A 46 -51.34 -8.04 1.49
CA THR A 46 -52.43 -7.86 2.47
C THR A 46 -52.48 -9.02 3.47
N GLN A 47 -52.37 -10.27 3.00
CA GLN A 47 -52.35 -11.45 3.86
C GLN A 47 -51.16 -11.44 4.84
N MET A 48 -49.96 -11.06 4.36
CA MET A 48 -48.79 -10.88 5.23
C MET A 48 -49.07 -9.86 6.33
N PHE A 49 -49.63 -8.70 5.97
CA PHE A 49 -49.91 -7.66 6.96
C PHE A 49 -51.05 -8.04 7.91
N GLU A 50 -52.07 -8.77 7.46
CA GLU A 50 -53.12 -9.31 8.32
C GLU A 50 -52.55 -10.28 9.36
N LYS A 51 -51.69 -11.22 8.94
CA LYS A 51 -50.99 -12.13 9.86
C LYS A 51 -50.16 -11.35 10.88
N PHE A 52 -49.38 -10.37 10.43
CA PHE A 52 -48.61 -9.52 11.32
C PHE A 52 -49.49 -8.75 12.31
N LEU A 53 -50.62 -8.20 11.85
CA LEU A 53 -51.57 -7.48 12.70
C LEU A 53 -52.16 -8.40 13.77
N HIS A 54 -52.54 -9.64 13.40
CA HIS A 54 -53.01 -10.66 14.33
C HIS A 54 -51.96 -11.07 15.37
N HIS A 55 -50.67 -11.05 15.03
CA HIS A 55 -49.58 -11.33 15.96
C HIS A 55 -49.23 -10.14 16.88
N VAL A 56 -49.43 -8.91 16.41
CA VAL A 56 -49.05 -7.67 17.12
C VAL A 56 -50.16 -7.11 17.99
N ASP A 57 -51.44 -7.35 17.70
CA ASP A 57 -52.54 -6.82 18.52
C ASP A 57 -52.63 -7.53 19.90
N PRO A 58 -52.30 -6.86 21.02
CA PRO A 58 -52.39 -7.46 22.36
C PRO A 58 -53.85 -7.59 22.83
N LYS A 59 -54.78 -6.94 22.12
CA LYS A 59 -56.20 -6.84 22.52
C LYS A 59 -56.98 -8.14 22.33
N GLU A 60 -56.58 -9.03 21.43
CA GLU A 60 -57.23 -10.35 21.32
C GLU A 60 -56.62 -11.40 22.26
N ARG A 61 -55.32 -11.29 22.61
CA ARG A 61 -54.68 -12.18 23.59
C ARG A 61 -55.22 -11.99 25.02
N SER A 62 -55.75 -10.81 25.36
CA SER A 62 -56.39 -10.56 26.67
C SER A 62 -57.84 -11.04 26.76
N GLY A 63 -58.45 -11.54 25.67
CA GLY A 63 -59.86 -11.95 25.64
C GLY A 63 -60.14 -13.42 25.90
N ARG A 64 -59.12 -14.27 26.06
CA ARG A 64 -59.32 -15.74 26.11
C ARG A 64 -58.75 -16.42 27.35
N PHE A 65 -58.64 -15.77 28.50
CA PHE A 65 -58.45 -16.49 29.78
C PHE A 65 -58.97 -15.70 31.00
N SER A 66 -60.29 -15.64 31.14
CA SER A 66 -61.06 -15.54 32.39
C SER A 66 -62.55 -15.54 32.00
N SER A 67 -63.48 -16.26 32.60
CA SER A 67 -63.51 -17.30 33.63
C SER A 67 -64.87 -17.99 33.53
N SER A 68 -64.93 -19.22 34.00
CA SER A 68 -66.14 -19.95 34.38
C SER A 68 -67.22 -19.08 35.05
N SER A 69 -68.47 -19.32 34.64
CA SER A 69 -69.68 -19.36 35.48
C SER A 69 -70.04 -18.14 36.33
N GLY A 70 -71.15 -17.47 35.96
CA GLY A 70 -72.13 -17.01 36.95
C GLY A 70 -72.57 -15.53 36.90
N VAL A 71 -73.87 -15.36 36.64
CA VAL A 71 -74.81 -14.41 37.27
C VAL A 71 -74.85 -12.95 36.76
N SER A 72 -76.00 -12.67 36.12
CA SER A 72 -76.90 -11.50 36.18
C SER A 72 -76.43 -10.15 36.74
N GLY A 73 -76.82 -9.06 36.04
CA GLY A 73 -76.88 -7.73 36.64
C GLY A 73 -77.19 -6.62 35.66
N HIS A 74 -78.35 -5.98 35.85
CA HIS A 74 -78.97 -4.94 35.02
C HIS A 74 -78.59 -3.53 35.53
N PHE A 75 -79.04 -2.50 34.79
CA PHE A 75 -79.03 -1.04 35.08
C PHE A 75 -77.70 -0.31 34.81
N GLY A 76 -77.62 0.84 34.15
CA GLY A 76 -78.62 1.81 33.71
C GLY A 76 -77.90 3.15 33.70
N ARG A 77 -77.74 3.79 32.53
CA ARG A 77 -77.02 5.06 32.37
C ARG A 77 -78.04 6.17 32.13
N ASP A 78 -77.93 7.21 32.95
CA ASP A 78 -78.78 8.40 32.98
C ASP A 78 -78.77 9.20 31.66
N ASP A 79 -79.98 9.66 31.38
CA ASP A 79 -80.49 10.85 30.67
C ASP A 79 -79.67 11.68 29.66
N PHE A 80 -80.38 11.93 28.55
CA PHE A 80 -80.29 12.96 27.50
C PHE A 80 -80.36 14.42 28.06
N PRO A 81 -80.21 15.53 27.27
CA PRO A 81 -80.30 15.65 25.81
C PRO A 81 -79.29 16.59 25.08
N MET A 82 -79.23 16.31 23.77
CA MET A 82 -79.02 17.14 22.57
C MET A 82 -78.77 18.66 22.67
N GLY A 83 -77.80 19.13 21.88
CA GLY A 83 -77.71 20.51 21.37
C GLY A 83 -76.38 20.74 20.63
N GLY A 84 -76.42 20.72 19.30
CA GLY A 84 -75.22 20.57 18.45
C GLY A 84 -74.34 21.80 18.25
N GLN A 85 -73.16 21.58 17.64
CA GLN A 85 -72.50 22.54 16.77
C GLN A 85 -71.40 21.86 15.94
N LYS A 86 -71.44 22.11 14.63
CA LYS A 86 -70.45 21.70 13.63
C LYS A 86 -69.13 22.44 13.85
N ARG A 87 -67.98 21.73 13.82
CA ARG A 87 -66.68 22.28 13.40
C ARG A 87 -65.90 21.21 12.60
N PRO A 88 -65.22 21.56 11.49
CA PRO A 88 -64.68 20.59 10.54
C PRO A 88 -63.18 20.31 10.69
N LYS A 89 -62.75 19.20 10.06
CA LYS A 89 -61.45 18.92 9.41
C LYS A 89 -60.18 19.46 10.07
N VAL A 90 -59.32 18.56 10.58
CA VAL A 90 -57.86 18.46 10.29
C VAL A 90 -57.30 17.09 10.76
N HIS A 91 -57.92 16.42 11.73
CA HIS A 91 -57.27 15.27 12.40
C HIS A 91 -57.19 13.95 11.59
N SER A 92 -57.88 13.83 10.46
CA SER A 92 -57.94 12.58 9.69
C SER A 92 -56.65 12.30 8.89
N LEU A 93 -56.00 13.32 8.33
CA LEU A 93 -54.82 13.14 7.47
C LEU A 93 -53.54 12.84 8.27
N LEU A 94 -53.49 13.24 9.54
CA LEU A 94 -52.35 12.98 10.42
C LEU A 94 -52.43 11.58 11.05
N SER A 95 -53.63 11.09 11.35
CA SER A 95 -53.83 9.68 11.77
C SER A 95 -53.48 8.70 10.64
N ASP A 96 -53.82 9.03 9.39
CA ASP A 96 -53.50 8.20 8.22
C ASP A 96 -51.99 8.12 7.94
N ARG A 97 -51.24 9.14 8.36
CA ARG A 97 -49.77 9.19 8.22
C ARG A 97 -49.06 8.41 9.33
N ILE A 98 -49.70 8.22 10.48
CA ILE A 98 -49.19 7.46 11.64
C ILE A 98 -49.52 5.95 11.50
N LEU A 99 -50.46 5.60 10.63
CA LEU A 99 -50.84 4.20 10.31
C LEU A 99 -50.04 3.59 9.15
N ARG A 100 -49.17 4.35 8.49
CA ARG A 100 -48.34 3.85 7.38
C ARG A 100 -47.00 3.34 7.92
N LEU A 101 -46.81 2.02 7.85
CA LEU A 101 -45.52 1.38 8.12
C LEU A 101 -44.42 2.02 7.26
N THR A 102 -43.25 2.27 7.86
CA THR A 102 -42.08 2.71 7.10
C THR A 102 -41.61 1.60 6.17
N ALA A 103 -40.88 1.95 5.09
CA ALA A 103 -40.35 0.96 4.17
C ALA A 103 -39.47 -0.08 4.88
N GLU A 104 -38.70 0.35 5.88
CA GLU A 104 -37.89 -0.50 6.74
C GLU A 104 -38.76 -1.48 7.55
N GLN A 105 -39.81 -0.99 8.22
CA GLN A 105 -40.75 -1.85 8.96
C GLN A 105 -41.46 -2.86 8.06
N LYS A 106 -41.81 -2.48 6.83
CA LYS A 106 -42.39 -3.40 5.84
C LYS A 106 -41.41 -4.49 5.43
N CYS A 107 -40.13 -4.14 5.20
CA CYS A 107 -39.08 -5.12 4.91
C CYS A 107 -38.88 -6.10 6.09
N ASP A 108 -38.88 -5.61 7.33
CA ASP A 108 -38.74 -6.45 8.53
C ASP A 108 -39.91 -7.42 8.72
N ILE A 109 -41.13 -6.99 8.37
CA ILE A 109 -42.32 -7.86 8.41
C ILE A 109 -42.24 -8.90 7.30
N ALA A 110 -41.88 -8.48 6.08
CA ALA A 110 -41.71 -9.39 4.95
C ALA A 110 -40.63 -10.44 5.21
N GLN A 111 -39.51 -10.05 5.82
CA GLN A 111 -38.44 -10.97 6.15
C GLN A 111 -38.87 -12.01 7.19
N ARG A 112 -39.63 -11.59 8.20
CA ARG A 112 -40.20 -12.52 9.21
C ARG A 112 -41.22 -13.47 8.62
N GLU A 113 -42.14 -12.98 7.78
CA GLU A 113 -43.11 -13.85 7.09
C GLU A 113 -42.39 -14.85 6.17
N ILE A 114 -41.30 -14.45 5.49
CA ILE A 114 -40.49 -15.36 4.68
C ILE A 114 -39.84 -16.45 5.55
N GLU A 115 -39.36 -16.10 6.74
CA GLU A 115 -38.77 -17.06 7.68
C GLU A 115 -39.82 -18.03 8.24
N GLU A 116 -41.00 -17.53 8.65
CA GLU A 116 -42.12 -18.37 9.09
C GLU A 116 -42.61 -19.31 7.98
N LEU A 117 -42.74 -18.82 6.75
CA LEU A 117 -43.13 -19.66 5.60
C LEU A 117 -42.07 -20.72 5.27
N ARG A 118 -40.78 -20.42 5.50
CA ARG A 118 -39.70 -21.41 5.35
C ARG A 118 -39.83 -22.49 6.41
N ASP A 119 -39.99 -22.11 7.67
CA ASP A 119 -40.19 -23.05 8.78
C ASP A 119 -41.42 -23.94 8.58
N ASP A 120 -42.54 -23.36 8.14
CA ASP A 120 -43.77 -24.10 7.86
C ASP A 120 -43.62 -25.03 6.65
N THR A 121 -42.87 -24.62 5.63
CA THR A 121 -42.53 -25.47 4.49
C THR A 121 -41.68 -26.66 4.94
N GLU A 122 -40.68 -26.44 5.79
CA GLU A 122 -39.82 -27.50 6.31
C GLU A 122 -40.60 -28.50 7.19
N LYS A 123 -41.47 -28.01 8.09
CA LYS A 123 -42.36 -28.86 8.88
C LYS A 123 -43.28 -29.69 8.00
N LEU A 124 -43.90 -29.07 6.98
CA LEU A 124 -44.79 -29.77 6.06
C LEU A 124 -44.03 -30.83 5.26
N GLN A 125 -42.79 -30.54 4.84
CA GLN A 125 -41.92 -31.50 4.19
C GLN A 125 -41.64 -32.69 5.12
N GLU A 126 -41.18 -32.46 6.35
CA GLU A 126 -40.94 -33.53 7.31
C GLU A 126 -42.17 -34.39 7.59
N GLU A 127 -43.34 -33.77 7.76
CA GLU A 127 -44.60 -34.48 7.97
C GLU A 127 -44.97 -35.32 6.75
N SER A 128 -44.82 -34.77 5.55
CA SER A 128 -45.08 -35.48 4.30
C SER A 128 -44.14 -36.68 4.12
N GLU A 129 -42.87 -36.55 4.47
CA GLU A 129 -41.90 -37.64 4.42
C GLU A 129 -42.25 -38.75 5.41
N LYS A 130 -42.61 -38.40 6.66
CA LYS A 130 -43.07 -39.38 7.67
C LYS A 130 -44.29 -40.16 7.17
N VAL A 131 -45.23 -39.48 6.51
CA VAL A 131 -46.42 -40.11 5.92
C VAL A 131 -46.04 -41.01 4.74
N LEU A 132 -45.17 -40.57 3.84
CA LEU A 132 -44.70 -41.37 2.70
C LEU A 132 -43.96 -42.63 3.16
N ASP A 133 -43.09 -42.53 4.15
CA ASP A 133 -42.37 -43.67 4.73
C ASP A 133 -43.35 -44.67 5.37
N THR A 134 -44.40 -44.18 6.03
CA THR A 134 -45.46 -45.03 6.59
C THR A 134 -46.19 -45.78 5.48
N TYR A 135 -46.60 -45.10 4.41
CA TYR A 135 -47.25 -45.76 3.28
C TYR A 135 -46.33 -46.75 2.57
N ARG A 136 -45.05 -46.43 2.42
CA ARG A 136 -44.05 -47.35 1.86
C ARG A 136 -43.96 -48.63 2.71
N ALA A 137 -43.86 -48.49 4.02
CA ALA A 137 -43.82 -49.64 4.93
C ALA A 137 -45.10 -50.51 4.84
N ILE A 138 -46.27 -49.87 4.72
CA ILE A 138 -47.55 -50.58 4.55
C ILE A 138 -47.60 -51.34 3.22
N MET A 139 -47.17 -50.72 2.12
CA MET A 139 -47.12 -51.38 0.81
C MET A 139 -46.17 -52.58 0.81
N GLU A 140 -44.96 -52.41 1.33
CA GLU A 140 -43.98 -53.50 1.45
C GLU A 140 -44.53 -54.66 2.31
N GLU A 141 -45.20 -54.36 3.41
CA GLU A 141 -45.84 -55.36 4.26
C GLU A 141 -46.98 -56.09 3.52
N ALA A 142 -47.81 -55.36 2.78
CA ALA A 142 -48.90 -55.93 1.99
C ALA A 142 -48.37 -56.86 0.88
N ASP A 143 -47.31 -56.45 0.18
CA ASP A 143 -46.65 -57.25 -0.85
C ASP A 143 -46.06 -58.55 -0.28
N MET A 144 -45.39 -58.46 0.87
CA MET A 144 -44.87 -59.63 1.58
C MET A 144 -46.01 -60.58 1.98
N ARG A 145 -47.09 -60.07 2.60
CA ARG A 145 -48.25 -60.89 2.97
C ARG A 145 -48.94 -61.53 1.77
N LEU A 146 -49.07 -60.80 0.66
CA LEU A 146 -49.66 -61.33 -0.57
C LEU A 146 -48.82 -62.48 -1.14
N ALA A 147 -47.50 -62.32 -1.18
CA ALA A 147 -46.57 -63.35 -1.64
C ALA A 147 -46.62 -64.59 -0.74
N GLU A 148 -46.62 -64.41 0.58
CA GLU A 148 -46.75 -65.51 1.55
C GLU A 148 -48.08 -66.23 1.41
N THR A 149 -49.20 -65.51 1.31
CA THR A 149 -50.54 -66.09 1.17
C THR A 149 -50.67 -66.90 -0.13
N LYS A 150 -50.14 -66.38 -1.25
CA LYS A 150 -50.11 -67.12 -2.53
C LYS A 150 -49.31 -68.41 -2.41
N LYS A 151 -48.14 -68.34 -1.76
CA LYS A 151 -47.29 -69.52 -1.51
C LYS A 151 -48.01 -70.53 -0.61
N GLU A 152 -48.60 -70.08 0.50
CA GLU A 152 -49.35 -70.94 1.41
C GLU A 152 -50.54 -71.63 0.71
N SER A 153 -51.28 -70.89 -0.11
CA SER A 153 -52.39 -71.43 -0.91
C SER A 153 -51.92 -72.50 -1.90
N TYR A 154 -50.83 -72.24 -2.63
CA TYR A 154 -50.27 -73.21 -3.58
C TYR A 154 -49.76 -74.47 -2.88
N GLU A 155 -49.01 -74.30 -1.79
CA GLU A 155 -48.49 -75.42 -1.00
C GLU A 155 -49.62 -76.25 -0.39
N PHE A 156 -50.70 -75.61 0.09
CA PHE A 156 -51.88 -76.31 0.58
C PHE A 156 -52.58 -77.11 -0.53
N GLU A 157 -52.80 -76.51 -1.70
CA GLU A 157 -53.41 -77.21 -2.83
C GLU A 157 -52.57 -78.42 -3.28
N ARG A 158 -51.25 -78.23 -3.39
CA ARG A 158 -50.32 -79.29 -3.79
C ARG A 158 -50.27 -80.42 -2.76
N ASP A 159 -50.03 -80.10 -1.50
CA ASP A 159 -49.68 -81.09 -0.48
C ASP A 159 -50.91 -81.73 0.16
N ILE A 160 -52.02 -80.99 0.27
CA ILE A 160 -53.27 -81.45 0.88
C ILE A 160 -54.30 -81.87 -0.16
N LEU A 161 -54.72 -80.95 -1.02
CA LEU A 161 -55.83 -81.23 -1.95
C LEU A 161 -55.46 -82.23 -3.06
N LYS A 162 -54.19 -82.24 -3.48
CA LYS A 162 -53.68 -83.18 -4.50
C LYS A 162 -52.84 -84.32 -3.90
N GLY A 163 -51.94 -84.00 -2.97
CA GLY A 163 -50.98 -84.97 -2.41
C GLY A 163 -51.51 -85.88 -1.28
N SER A 164 -52.64 -85.53 -0.66
CA SER A 164 -53.15 -86.22 0.53
C SER A 164 -54.53 -86.86 0.34
N VAL A 165 -54.93 -87.10 -0.92
CA VAL A 165 -56.19 -87.77 -1.25
C VAL A 165 -56.03 -89.29 -1.28
N ASN A 166 -56.98 -90.01 -0.68
CA ASN A 166 -57.00 -91.46 -0.71
C ASN A 166 -57.45 -91.96 -2.10
N SER A 167 -56.57 -92.67 -2.80
CA SER A 167 -56.79 -93.16 -4.18
C SER A 167 -58.12 -93.92 -4.37
N ARG A 168 -58.59 -94.64 -3.35
CA ARG A 168 -59.84 -95.44 -3.44
C ARG A 168 -61.11 -94.64 -3.14
N THR A 169 -61.05 -93.59 -2.32
CA THR A 169 -62.23 -92.84 -1.86
C THR A 169 -62.30 -91.42 -2.39
N SER A 170 -61.24 -90.93 -3.05
CA SER A 170 -61.09 -89.55 -3.53
C SER A 170 -61.30 -88.48 -2.44
N LYS A 171 -61.25 -88.87 -1.17
CA LYS A 171 -61.36 -87.97 -0.02
C LYS A 171 -59.98 -87.68 0.58
N VAL A 172 -59.79 -86.47 1.07
CA VAL A 172 -58.56 -86.04 1.75
C VAL A 172 -58.42 -86.78 3.08
N ILE A 173 -57.21 -87.26 3.38
CA ILE A 173 -56.88 -87.97 4.63
C ILE A 173 -56.76 -86.95 5.77
N ALA A 174 -57.68 -87.02 6.75
CA ALA A 174 -57.76 -86.07 7.86
C ALA A 174 -56.46 -85.96 8.69
N GLU A 175 -55.76 -87.06 8.93
CA GLU A 175 -54.50 -87.07 9.69
C GLU A 175 -53.40 -86.24 9.01
N LYS A 176 -53.33 -86.28 7.67
CA LYS A 176 -52.36 -85.47 6.91
C LYS A 176 -52.69 -83.99 6.97
N VAL A 177 -53.97 -83.64 7.01
CA VAL A 177 -54.44 -82.25 7.19
C VAL A 177 -54.04 -81.72 8.56
N LEU A 178 -54.28 -82.51 9.62
CA LEU A 178 -53.90 -82.15 10.98
C LEU A 178 -52.39 -81.94 11.10
N ARG A 179 -51.60 -82.87 10.56
CA ARG A 179 -50.13 -82.77 10.57
C ARG A 179 -49.63 -81.51 9.84
N TYR A 180 -50.24 -81.16 8.71
CA TYR A 180 -49.89 -79.93 7.99
C TYR A 180 -50.15 -78.68 8.82
N PHE A 181 -51.30 -78.59 9.50
CA PHE A 181 -51.59 -77.44 10.36
C PHE A 181 -50.64 -77.40 11.57
N ASP A 182 -50.32 -78.53 12.19
CA ASP A 182 -49.37 -78.59 13.30
C ASP A 182 -47.96 -78.13 12.87
N ASP A 183 -47.47 -78.61 11.71
CA ASP A 183 -46.16 -78.22 11.19
C ASP A 183 -46.14 -76.73 10.79
N ARG A 184 -47.25 -76.19 10.27
CA ARG A 184 -47.41 -74.76 9.99
C ARG A 184 -47.41 -73.91 11.24
N LEU A 185 -48.14 -74.31 12.28
CA LEU A 185 -48.17 -73.61 13.56
C LEU A 185 -46.78 -73.56 14.20
N LYS A 186 -46.05 -74.68 14.22
CA LYS A 186 -44.65 -74.73 14.67
C LYS A 186 -43.73 -73.83 13.85
N GLY A 187 -43.92 -73.78 12.53
CA GLY A 187 -43.19 -72.88 11.64
C GLY A 187 -43.44 -71.40 11.96
N ARG A 188 -44.71 -71.04 12.22
CA ARG A 188 -45.11 -69.68 12.63
C ARG A 188 -44.53 -69.32 14.00
N ASP A 189 -44.57 -70.22 14.98
CA ASP A 189 -43.96 -70.00 16.29
C ASP A 189 -42.44 -69.74 16.19
N SER A 190 -41.75 -70.52 15.35
CA SER A 190 -40.32 -70.32 15.07
C SER A 190 -40.02 -68.97 14.40
N LEU A 191 -40.92 -68.50 13.52
CA LEU A 191 -40.80 -67.20 12.88
C LEU A 191 -41.03 -66.05 13.88
N ILE A 192 -42.04 -66.19 14.76
CA ILE A 192 -42.32 -65.23 15.82
C ILE A 192 -41.09 -65.03 16.70
N GLU A 193 -40.46 -66.12 17.14
CA GLU A 193 -39.28 -66.03 18.00
C GLU A 193 -38.09 -65.37 17.28
N LYS A 194 -37.88 -65.70 16.00
CA LYS A 194 -36.86 -65.05 15.17
C LYS A 194 -37.12 -63.55 15.00
N LEU A 195 -38.37 -63.14 14.78
CA LEU A 195 -38.74 -61.73 14.65
C LEU A 195 -38.59 -60.98 15.98
N ARG A 196 -38.92 -61.60 17.11
CA ARG A 196 -38.70 -61.04 18.45
C ARG A 196 -37.22 -60.76 18.71
N LEU A 197 -36.35 -61.73 18.42
CA LEU A 197 -34.90 -61.56 18.57
C LEU A 197 -34.36 -60.44 17.67
N LYS A 198 -34.79 -60.38 16.40
CA LYS A 198 -34.43 -59.28 15.49
C LYS A 198 -34.90 -57.92 16.02
N ASN A 199 -36.14 -57.82 16.51
CA ASN A 199 -36.68 -56.59 17.08
C ASN A 199 -35.87 -56.12 18.30
N ALA A 200 -35.46 -57.04 19.18
CA ALA A 200 -34.60 -56.72 20.32
C ALA A 200 -33.23 -56.20 19.85
N THR A 201 -32.61 -56.83 18.85
CA THR A 201 -31.34 -56.38 18.27
C THR A 201 -31.46 -54.99 17.66
N PHE A 202 -32.49 -54.73 16.86
CA PHE A 202 -32.71 -53.41 16.26
C PHE A 202 -32.98 -52.33 17.31
N LYS A 203 -33.68 -52.65 18.41
CA LYS A 203 -33.84 -51.71 19.53
C LYS A 203 -32.51 -51.30 20.15
N VAL A 204 -31.59 -52.26 20.35
CA VAL A 204 -30.24 -51.96 20.87
C VAL A 204 -29.43 -51.15 19.87
N GLN A 205 -29.47 -51.50 18.58
CA GLN A 205 -28.78 -50.74 17.53
C GLN A 205 -29.30 -49.31 17.41
N LYS A 206 -30.63 -49.11 17.43
CA LYS A 206 -31.26 -47.78 17.46
C LYS A 206 -30.75 -46.97 18.64
N LYS A 207 -30.74 -47.53 19.86
CA LYS A 207 -30.21 -46.85 21.05
C LYS A 207 -28.74 -46.46 20.90
N LYS A 208 -27.91 -47.36 20.36
CA LYS A 208 -26.49 -47.08 20.10
C LYS A 208 -26.30 -45.93 19.10
N LEU A 209 -27.05 -45.93 18.00
CA LEU A 209 -26.99 -44.88 16.99
C LEU A 209 -27.46 -43.53 17.54
N ILE A 210 -28.54 -43.51 18.31
CA ILE A 210 -29.00 -42.30 19.00
C ILE A 210 -27.91 -41.77 19.95
N LEU A 211 -27.26 -42.63 20.72
CA LEU A 211 -26.17 -42.21 21.60
C LEU A 211 -24.96 -41.67 20.82
N GLN A 212 -24.61 -42.29 19.70
CA GLN A 212 -23.53 -41.81 18.83
C GLN A 212 -23.87 -40.46 18.18
N LEU A 213 -25.12 -40.26 17.78
CA LEU A 213 -25.61 -38.99 17.28
C LEU A 213 -25.48 -37.93 18.37
N LYS A 214 -25.97 -38.21 19.58
CA LYS A 214 -25.87 -37.31 20.72
C LYS A 214 -24.41 -36.97 21.08
N GLN A 215 -23.51 -37.95 21.08
CA GLN A 215 -22.08 -37.70 21.31
C GLN A 215 -21.46 -36.83 20.20
N LYS A 216 -21.89 -36.98 18.95
CA LYS A 216 -21.44 -36.12 17.86
C LYS A 216 -22.02 -34.71 17.96
N GLU A 217 -23.26 -34.57 18.42
CA GLU A 217 -23.89 -33.28 18.72
C GLU A 217 -23.16 -32.58 19.89
N GLU A 218 -22.90 -33.28 20.99
CA GLU A 218 -22.14 -32.78 22.15
C GLU A 218 -20.65 -32.49 21.80
N MET A 219 -20.06 -33.21 20.84
CA MET A 219 -18.73 -32.89 20.32
C MET A 219 -18.77 -31.71 19.33
N GLY A 220 -19.92 -31.43 18.72
CA GLY A 220 -20.22 -30.22 17.97
C GLY A 220 -20.46 -29.01 18.88
N GLU A 221 -20.93 -29.20 20.11
CA GLU A 221 -21.06 -28.15 21.15
C GLU A 221 -19.71 -27.57 21.63
N VAL A 222 -18.56 -28.12 21.23
CA VAL A 222 -17.25 -27.49 21.53
C VAL A 222 -16.87 -26.44 20.48
N LEU A 223 -17.56 -26.41 19.33
CA LEU A 223 -17.29 -25.45 18.26
C LEU A 223 -18.58 -24.72 17.89
N HIS A 224 -18.90 -23.69 18.68
CA HIS A 224 -20.09 -22.89 18.43
C HIS A 224 -19.89 -22.04 17.17
N GLU A 225 -21.00 -21.71 16.51
CA GLU A 225 -21.01 -20.69 15.45
C GLU A 225 -20.39 -19.37 15.94
N VAL A 226 -20.53 -19.07 17.23
CA VAL A 226 -19.87 -17.94 17.91
C VAL A 226 -18.35 -18.05 17.85
N ASP A 227 -17.76 -19.23 18.00
CA ASP A 227 -16.31 -19.43 17.92
C ASP A 227 -15.79 -19.23 16.50
N PHE A 228 -16.55 -19.69 15.49
CA PHE A 228 -16.26 -19.42 14.09
C PHE A 228 -16.35 -17.93 13.75
N ASN A 229 -17.40 -17.26 14.23
CA ASN A 229 -17.58 -15.83 14.06
C ASN A 229 -16.47 -15.05 14.77
N GLN A 230 -16.07 -15.46 15.98
CA GLN A 230 -14.95 -14.89 16.72
C GLN A 230 -13.64 -15.05 15.92
N LEU A 231 -13.34 -16.25 15.41
CA LEU A 231 -12.15 -16.49 14.59
C LEU A 231 -12.15 -15.64 13.32
N LYS A 232 -13.32 -15.45 12.70
CA LYS A 232 -13.49 -14.60 11.52
C LYS A 232 -13.23 -13.13 11.84
N ILE A 233 -13.73 -12.65 12.97
CA ILE A 233 -13.48 -11.29 13.48
C ILE A 233 -11.98 -11.10 13.78
N GLU A 234 -11.36 -12.05 14.47
CA GLU A 234 -9.93 -11.98 14.81
C GLU A 234 -9.06 -11.98 13.55
N ASN A 235 -9.36 -12.84 12.58
CA ASN A 235 -8.65 -12.89 11.31
C ASN A 235 -8.78 -11.55 10.54
N GLN A 236 -9.99 -11.00 10.48
CA GLN A 236 -10.24 -9.69 9.88
C GLN A 236 -9.43 -8.59 10.58
N GLN A 237 -9.41 -8.57 11.91
CA GLN A 237 -8.60 -7.61 12.68
C GLN A 237 -7.10 -7.78 12.45
N TYR A 238 -6.60 -9.01 12.29
CA TYR A 238 -5.19 -9.26 11.96
C TYR A 238 -4.84 -8.78 10.56
N LEU A 239 -5.72 -8.99 9.58
CA LEU A 239 -5.54 -8.48 8.22
C LEU A 239 -5.49 -6.95 8.20
N GLU A 240 -6.40 -6.28 8.90
CA GLU A 240 -6.40 -4.82 9.02
C GLU A 240 -5.11 -4.30 9.65
N ARG A 241 -4.65 -4.92 10.75
CA ARG A 241 -3.36 -4.56 11.37
C ARG A 241 -2.17 -4.81 10.44
N ILE A 242 -2.19 -5.88 9.63
CA ILE A 242 -1.14 -6.15 8.65
C ILE A 242 -1.13 -5.05 7.58
N ASP A 243 -2.31 -4.65 7.09
CA ASP A 243 -2.43 -3.59 6.09
C ASP A 243 -1.98 -2.24 6.63
N GLU A 244 -2.36 -1.86 7.86
CA GLU A 244 -1.86 -0.66 8.52
C GLU A 244 -0.33 -0.66 8.60
N ARG A 245 0.28 -1.77 9.06
CA ARG A 245 1.74 -1.89 9.16
C ARG A 245 2.44 -1.86 7.81
N ASN A 246 1.81 -2.42 6.77
CA ASN A 246 2.31 -2.36 5.41
C ASN A 246 2.27 -0.93 4.86
N GLN A 247 1.22 -0.17 5.14
CA GLN A 247 1.12 1.25 4.76
C GLN A 247 2.18 2.09 5.48
N ASP A 248 2.38 1.89 6.77
CA ASP A 248 3.44 2.55 7.54
C ASP A 248 4.84 2.22 7.00
N LEU A 249 5.09 0.94 6.68
CA LEU A 249 6.35 0.51 6.08
C LEU A 249 6.59 1.19 4.72
N LEU A 250 5.55 1.30 3.88
CA LEU A 250 5.65 1.97 2.60
C LEU A 250 5.97 3.46 2.78
N ARG A 251 5.30 4.13 3.72
CA ARG A 251 5.55 5.54 4.05
C ARG A 251 6.99 5.76 4.52
N LEU A 252 7.47 4.91 5.44
CA LEU A 252 8.85 4.98 5.93
C LEU A 252 9.87 4.72 4.82
N LYS A 253 9.62 3.78 3.91
CA LYS A 253 10.48 3.54 2.73
C LYS A 253 10.57 4.77 1.83
N LEU A 254 9.45 5.43 1.56
CA LEU A 254 9.43 6.67 0.76
C LEU A 254 10.21 7.79 1.47
N MET A 255 10.00 7.98 2.77
CA MET A 255 10.73 8.97 3.56
C MET A 255 12.25 8.68 3.59
N ALA A 256 12.64 7.42 3.76
CA ALA A 256 14.04 7.00 3.72
C ALA A 256 14.66 7.27 2.34
N GLY A 257 13.93 6.96 1.25
CA GLY A 257 14.35 7.26 -0.12
C GLY A 257 14.57 8.76 -0.36
N ASN A 258 13.62 9.60 0.05
CA ASN A 258 13.75 11.06 -0.06
C ASN A 258 14.93 11.59 0.77
N THR A 259 15.08 11.11 2.00
CA THR A 259 16.20 11.51 2.88
C THR A 259 17.54 11.11 2.28
N LEU A 260 17.63 9.91 1.67
CA LEU A 260 18.82 9.45 0.98
C LEU A 260 19.15 10.31 -0.25
N GLN A 261 18.14 10.74 -1.01
CA GLN A 261 18.32 11.65 -2.14
C GLN A 261 18.87 13.01 -1.68
N VAL A 262 18.31 13.57 -0.61
CA VAL A 262 18.79 14.81 0.00
C VAL A 262 20.23 14.63 0.49
N LEU A 263 20.53 13.56 1.22
CA LEU A 263 21.88 13.25 1.71
C LEU A 263 22.89 13.15 0.56
N ASN A 264 22.54 12.44 -0.52
CA ASN A 264 23.40 12.34 -1.70
C ASN A 264 23.63 13.70 -2.38
N SER A 265 22.62 14.57 -2.39
CA SER A 265 22.78 15.94 -2.92
C SER A 265 23.79 16.74 -2.09
N TYR A 266 23.71 16.67 -0.75
CA TYR A 266 24.67 17.35 0.13
C TYR A 266 26.06 16.73 0.06
N LYS A 267 26.17 15.41 -0.08
CA LYS A 267 27.46 14.74 -0.30
C LYS A 267 28.15 15.22 -1.58
N LYS A 268 27.39 15.41 -2.67
CA LYS A 268 27.91 15.99 -3.92
C LYS A 268 28.37 17.44 -3.72
N LYS A 269 27.55 18.29 -3.09
CA LYS A 269 27.90 19.69 -2.79
C LYS A 269 29.13 19.82 -1.91
N LEU A 270 29.26 18.94 -0.91
CA LEU A 270 30.42 18.89 -0.05
C LEU A 270 31.67 18.52 -0.87
N ASN A 271 31.59 17.47 -1.68
CA ASN A 271 32.71 17.04 -2.51
C ASN A 271 33.18 18.14 -3.48
N THR A 272 32.25 18.86 -4.12
CA THR A 272 32.61 20.00 -4.98
C THR A 272 33.30 21.11 -4.19
N ALA A 273 32.78 21.48 -3.03
CA ALA A 273 33.39 22.50 -2.17
C ALA A 273 34.77 22.08 -1.66
N THR A 274 34.96 20.81 -1.31
CA THR A 274 36.27 20.27 -0.92
C THR A 274 37.27 20.35 -2.06
N MET A 275 36.89 19.92 -3.28
CA MET A 275 37.76 20.02 -4.45
C MET A 275 38.11 21.48 -4.80
N GLU A 276 37.16 22.40 -4.69
CA GLU A 276 37.43 23.84 -4.88
C GLU A 276 38.38 24.38 -3.82
N SER A 277 38.21 23.99 -2.55
CA SER A 277 39.11 24.36 -1.46
C SER A 277 40.52 23.86 -1.70
N GLU A 278 40.70 22.62 -2.12
CA GLU A 278 42.00 22.04 -2.46
C GLU A 278 42.65 22.78 -3.65
N ARG A 279 41.86 23.09 -4.69
CA ARG A 279 42.31 23.88 -5.84
C ARG A 279 42.75 25.29 -5.44
N LEU A 280 41.97 25.96 -4.60
CA LEU A 280 42.32 27.30 -4.10
C LEU A 280 43.56 27.25 -3.21
N ALA A 281 43.71 26.23 -2.38
CA ALA A 281 44.91 26.05 -1.56
C ALA A 281 46.17 25.92 -2.43
N SER A 282 46.13 25.12 -3.51
CA SER A 282 47.27 24.99 -4.43
C SER A 282 47.54 26.27 -5.23
N GLU A 283 46.49 27.01 -5.59
CA GLU A 283 46.61 28.32 -6.24
C GLU A 283 47.23 29.38 -5.32
N ILE A 284 46.86 29.38 -4.03
CA ILE A 284 47.46 30.24 -3.00
C ILE A 284 48.95 29.91 -2.83
N THR A 285 49.32 28.63 -2.72
CA THR A 285 50.73 28.24 -2.59
C THR A 285 51.53 28.67 -3.82
N ALA A 286 51.00 28.45 -5.02
CA ALA A 286 51.67 28.86 -6.25
C ALA A 286 51.84 30.39 -6.36
N ARG A 287 50.83 31.17 -5.93
CA ARG A 287 50.93 32.63 -5.88
C ARG A 287 51.94 33.11 -4.83
N ASN A 288 51.98 32.48 -3.66
CA ASN A 288 52.97 32.82 -2.63
C ASN A 288 54.40 32.55 -3.10
N ASP A 289 54.64 31.43 -3.80
CA ASP A 289 55.94 31.12 -4.39
C ASP A 289 56.33 32.13 -5.47
N LEU A 290 55.37 32.58 -6.27
CA LEU A 290 55.60 33.62 -7.28
C LEU A 290 55.91 34.97 -6.63
N LEU A 291 55.16 35.36 -5.61
CA LEU A 291 55.41 36.59 -4.85
C LEU A 291 56.82 36.56 -4.25
N SER A 292 57.22 35.46 -3.63
CA SER A 292 58.57 35.32 -3.08
C SER A 292 59.68 35.49 -4.14
N LYS A 293 59.46 35.03 -5.37
CA LYS A 293 60.40 35.24 -6.48
C LYS A 293 60.43 36.70 -6.94
N ILE A 294 59.27 37.34 -7.04
CA ILE A 294 59.16 38.75 -7.42
C ILE A 294 59.81 39.64 -6.35
N ASP A 295 59.61 39.36 -5.07
CA ASP A 295 60.26 40.09 -3.97
C ASP A 295 61.78 39.98 -4.08
N ALA A 296 62.30 38.76 -4.29
CA ALA A 296 63.75 38.55 -4.48
C ALA A 296 64.30 39.23 -5.73
N GLU A 297 63.56 39.25 -6.84
CA GLU A 297 63.93 39.98 -8.06
C GLU A 297 63.88 41.50 -7.84
N THR A 298 62.89 41.98 -7.08
CA THR A 298 62.75 43.40 -6.73
C THR A 298 63.94 43.86 -5.89
N ASP A 299 64.31 43.11 -4.85
CA ASP A 299 65.50 43.37 -4.03
C ASP A 299 66.78 43.42 -4.89
N PHE A 300 66.93 42.46 -5.81
CA PHE A 300 68.08 42.42 -6.73
C PHE A 300 68.13 43.65 -7.65
N VAL A 301 67.00 44.02 -8.24
CA VAL A 301 66.89 45.19 -9.12
C VAL A 301 67.11 46.49 -8.35
N GLU A 302 66.64 46.60 -7.11
CA GLU A 302 66.92 47.75 -6.25
C GLU A 302 68.41 47.89 -5.94
N ASP A 303 69.09 46.78 -5.65
CA ASP A 303 70.55 46.76 -5.45
C ASP A 303 71.32 47.18 -6.71
N GLU A 304 70.92 46.68 -7.89
CA GLU A 304 71.51 47.09 -9.16
C GLU A 304 71.25 48.56 -9.46
N ARG A 305 70.02 49.04 -9.23
CA ARG A 305 69.65 50.44 -9.37
C ARG A 305 70.50 51.32 -8.44
N ALA A 306 70.69 50.93 -7.18
CA ALA A 306 71.49 51.68 -6.22
C ALA A 306 72.97 51.79 -6.66
N LYS A 307 73.55 50.69 -7.18
CA LYS A 307 74.90 50.69 -7.76
C LYS A 307 74.99 51.62 -8.98
N ALA A 308 74.03 51.51 -9.90
CA ALA A 308 73.97 52.35 -11.09
C ALA A 308 73.80 53.83 -10.73
N GLU A 309 72.95 54.17 -9.76
CA GLU A 309 72.77 55.53 -9.25
C GLU A 309 74.05 56.09 -8.61
N LYS A 310 74.81 55.26 -7.88
CA LYS A 310 76.10 55.66 -7.30
C LYS A 310 77.12 55.99 -8.40
N ILE A 311 77.19 55.16 -9.44
CA ILE A 311 78.07 55.41 -10.60
C ILE A 311 77.62 56.67 -11.33
N ASN A 312 76.32 56.83 -11.61
CA ASN A 312 75.77 58.01 -12.28
C ASN A 312 76.06 59.29 -11.49
N ARG A 313 75.90 59.27 -10.16
CA ARG A 313 76.29 60.38 -9.28
C ARG A 313 77.78 60.72 -9.41
N SER A 314 78.66 59.72 -9.40
CA SER A 314 80.11 59.93 -9.59
C SER A 314 80.43 60.54 -10.96
N LEU A 315 79.84 60.03 -12.04
CA LEU A 315 80.04 60.58 -13.39
C LEU A 315 79.51 62.01 -13.53
N ARG A 316 78.34 62.32 -12.93
CA ARG A 316 77.82 63.69 -12.89
C ARG A 316 78.73 64.62 -12.10
N GLN A 317 79.30 64.14 -11.00
CA GLN A 317 80.30 64.90 -10.24
C GLN A 317 81.56 65.14 -11.07
N GLN A 318 82.10 64.12 -11.74
CA GLN A 318 83.24 64.26 -12.66
C GLN A 318 82.94 65.24 -13.80
N LEU A 319 81.74 65.21 -14.36
CA LEU A 319 81.31 66.15 -15.40
C LEU A 319 81.19 67.59 -14.85
N ASN A 320 80.69 67.75 -13.63
CA ASN A 320 80.61 69.05 -12.95
C ASN A 320 81.99 69.59 -12.56
N ASP A 321 82.94 68.73 -12.22
CA ASP A 321 84.32 69.07 -11.88
C ASP A 321 85.19 69.27 -13.13
N TYR A 322 84.75 68.73 -14.28
CA TYR A 322 85.41 68.92 -15.56
C TYR A 322 85.39 70.40 -15.95
N ARG A 323 86.59 70.96 -16.08
CA ARG A 323 86.82 72.31 -16.60
C ARG A 323 87.75 72.19 -17.78
N VAL A 324 87.32 72.73 -18.92
CA VAL A 324 88.19 72.91 -20.08
C VAL A 324 88.97 74.20 -19.83
N PRO A 325 90.32 74.17 -19.79
CA PRO A 325 91.11 75.39 -19.70
C PRO A 325 90.74 76.34 -20.83
N SER A 326 90.72 77.64 -20.58
CA SER A 326 90.44 78.59 -21.66
C SER A 326 91.49 78.41 -22.78
N VAL A 327 91.10 78.66 -24.03
CA VAL A 327 92.00 78.47 -25.19
C VAL A 327 93.34 79.18 -24.97
N MET A 328 93.33 80.32 -24.29
CA MET A 328 94.53 81.08 -24.00
C MET A 328 95.41 80.44 -22.91
N GLU A 329 94.81 79.92 -21.83
CA GLU A 329 95.54 79.17 -20.80
C GLU A 329 96.16 77.88 -21.38
N TYR A 330 95.41 77.15 -22.22
CA TYR A 330 95.94 75.96 -22.88
C TYR A 330 97.12 76.29 -23.80
N VAL A 331 97.04 77.37 -24.57
CA VAL A 331 98.13 77.82 -25.45
C VAL A 331 99.35 78.27 -24.64
N GLN A 332 99.15 78.97 -23.52
CA GLN A 332 100.23 79.38 -22.62
C GLN A 332 100.92 78.16 -22.00
N GLU A 333 100.17 77.16 -21.51
CA GLU A 333 100.74 75.92 -20.98
C GLU A 333 101.40 75.05 -22.06
N LYS A 334 100.89 75.07 -23.30
CA LYS A 334 101.56 74.41 -24.43
C LYS A 334 102.88 75.10 -24.79
N ALA A 335 102.91 76.43 -24.74
CA ALA A 335 104.12 77.22 -24.99
C ALA A 335 105.15 77.01 -23.88
N SER A 336 104.73 77.00 -22.60
CA SER A 336 105.58 76.70 -21.45
C SER A 336 106.20 75.29 -21.57
N LEU A 337 105.39 74.28 -21.95
CA LEU A 337 105.86 72.93 -22.24
C LEU A 337 106.89 72.90 -23.37
N TYR A 338 106.64 73.65 -24.45
CA TYR A 338 107.57 73.71 -25.58
C TYR A 338 108.90 74.36 -25.18
N GLU A 339 108.85 75.44 -24.41
CA GLU A 339 110.05 76.10 -23.86
C GLU A 339 110.81 75.19 -22.91
N LEU A 340 110.12 74.49 -22.00
CA LEU A 340 110.76 73.51 -21.11
C LEU A 340 111.43 72.41 -21.91
N ARG A 341 110.76 71.88 -22.94
CA ARG A 341 111.31 70.84 -23.82
C ARG A 341 112.52 71.34 -24.61
N LYS A 342 112.51 72.60 -25.04
CA LYS A 342 113.66 73.26 -25.69
C LYS A 342 114.82 73.47 -24.70
N LYS A 343 114.53 73.86 -23.46
CA LYS A 343 115.52 73.97 -22.39
C LYS A 343 116.14 72.61 -22.07
N VAL A 344 115.34 71.55 -21.96
CA VAL A 344 115.82 70.17 -21.77
C VAL A 344 116.77 69.79 -22.91
N LYS A 345 116.36 69.95 -24.18
CA LYS A 345 117.25 69.70 -25.33
C LYS A 345 118.52 70.55 -25.35
N SER A 346 118.42 71.82 -24.94
CA SER A 346 119.59 72.69 -24.82
C SER A 346 120.55 72.20 -23.75
N TRP A 347 120.04 71.72 -22.62
CA TRP A 347 120.86 71.20 -21.53
C TRP A 347 121.47 69.85 -21.90
N GLU A 348 120.71 68.95 -22.55
CA GLU A 348 121.23 67.72 -23.15
C GLU A 348 122.42 68.03 -24.08
N ARG A 349 122.29 69.02 -24.97
CA ARG A 349 123.37 69.41 -25.88
C ARG A 349 124.57 70.08 -25.16
N LYS A 350 124.33 70.82 -24.08
CA LYS A 350 125.41 71.40 -23.26
C LYS A 350 126.17 70.31 -22.49
N VAL A 351 125.47 69.30 -21.98
CA VAL A 351 126.07 68.12 -21.35
C VAL A 351 126.92 67.37 -22.38
N GLU A 352 126.39 67.16 -23.59
CA GLU A 352 127.12 66.50 -24.68
C GLU A 352 128.41 67.27 -25.07
N ILE A 353 128.36 68.61 -25.16
CA ILE A 353 129.55 69.45 -25.40
C ILE A 353 130.54 69.38 -24.23
N ALA A 354 130.07 69.39 -22.98
CA ALA A 354 130.91 69.28 -21.80
C ALA A 354 131.59 67.90 -21.71
N GLU A 355 130.87 66.83 -22.06
CA GLU A 355 131.42 65.46 -22.16
C GLU A 355 132.47 65.37 -23.27
N MET A 356 132.21 65.95 -24.45
CA MET A 356 133.21 66.02 -25.53
C MET A 356 134.43 66.83 -25.13
N ALA A 357 134.26 67.99 -24.47
CA ALA A 357 135.37 68.80 -23.98
C ALA A 357 136.20 68.03 -22.94
N LEU A 358 135.55 67.34 -22.00
CA LEU A 358 136.21 66.49 -21.00
C LEU A 358 136.95 65.31 -21.64
N ALA A 359 136.41 64.70 -22.69
CA ALA A 359 137.10 63.69 -23.49
C ALA A 359 138.35 64.25 -24.20
N THR A 360 138.27 65.50 -24.68
CA THR A 360 139.38 66.20 -25.34
C THR A 360 140.47 66.58 -24.34
N TYR A 361 140.10 67.12 -23.17
CA TYR A 361 141.02 67.42 -22.08
C TYR A 361 141.72 66.16 -21.53
N LYS A 362 141.01 65.03 -21.44
CA LYS A 362 141.62 63.72 -21.10
C LYS A 362 142.63 63.25 -22.14
N LYS A 363 142.40 63.50 -23.44
CA LYS A 363 143.38 63.20 -24.51
C LYS A 363 144.60 64.11 -24.44
N THR A 364 144.42 65.42 -24.27
CA THR A 364 145.54 66.37 -24.17
C THR A 364 146.34 66.19 -22.88
N TRP A 365 145.69 65.83 -21.76
CA TRP A 365 146.36 65.48 -20.51
C TRP A 365 147.22 64.22 -20.64
N LYS A 366 146.72 63.17 -21.33
CA LYS A 366 147.52 61.97 -21.64
C LYS A 366 148.73 62.26 -22.53
N ILE A 367 148.65 63.26 -23.41
CA ILE A 367 149.76 63.66 -24.29
C ILE A 367 150.80 64.49 -23.52
N MET A 368 150.39 65.38 -22.61
CA MET A 368 151.33 66.16 -21.79
C MET A 368 152.04 65.32 -20.70
N LEU A 369 151.38 64.27 -20.18
CA LEU A 369 152.00 63.33 -19.23
C LEU A 369 153.13 62.50 -19.88
N ALA A 370 153.13 62.35 -21.21
CA ALA A 370 154.14 61.59 -21.94
C ALA A 370 155.42 62.39 -22.25
N THR A 371 155.41 63.72 -22.08
CA THR A 371 156.52 64.60 -22.46
C THR A 371 157.36 65.15 -21.30
N GLU A 372 156.94 64.98 -20.02
CA GLU A 372 157.60 65.64 -18.87
C GLU A 372 158.27 64.68 -17.86
N SER A 373 158.31 63.38 -18.14
CA SER A 373 159.02 62.41 -17.29
C SER A 373 159.83 61.44 -18.15
N GLY A 374 161.12 61.76 -18.31
CA GLY A 374 162.15 60.87 -18.84
C GLY A 374 162.32 59.63 -17.97
N ILE A 375 161.51 58.63 -18.25
CA ILE A 375 161.60 57.29 -17.68
C ILE A 375 161.66 56.32 -18.88
N PRO A 376 162.83 55.72 -19.17
CA PRO A 376 162.83 54.43 -19.85
C PRO A 376 162.55 53.36 -18.76
N PRO A 377 162.13 52.11 -19.00
CA PRO A 377 161.53 51.42 -20.16
C PRO A 377 160.40 50.43 -19.69
N TRP A 378 159.90 49.54 -20.57
CA TRP A 378 159.30 48.21 -20.25
C TRP A 378 158.20 48.00 -19.16
N LEU A 379 157.41 48.98 -18.74
CA LEU A 379 156.24 48.70 -17.88
C LEU A 379 154.91 49.31 -18.36
N LYS A 380 154.03 48.38 -18.75
CA LYS A 380 152.56 48.42 -18.81
C LYS A 380 151.97 49.11 -20.05
N LEU A 381 151.51 48.30 -21.00
CA LEU A 381 150.23 47.57 -21.00
C LEU A 381 149.01 48.49 -21.04
N ASP A 382 148.38 48.39 -22.21
CA ASP A 382 146.97 48.14 -22.44
C ASP A 382 145.96 49.26 -22.21
N LEU A 383 144.82 49.01 -22.88
CA LEU A 383 143.46 49.48 -22.61
C LEU A 383 142.96 50.53 -23.60
N THR A 384 142.55 50.01 -24.78
CA THR A 384 141.23 50.34 -25.34
C THR A 384 140.14 50.08 -24.33
#